data_AF-A0AA89C1S0-F1
#
_entry.id   AF-A0AA89C1S0-F1
#
_cell.length_a   1.000
_cell.length_b   1.000
_cell.length_c   1.000
_cell.angle_alpha   90.00
_cell.angle_beta   90.00
_cell.angle_gamma   90.00
#
_symmetry.space_group_name_H-M   'P 1'
#
loop_
_entity.id
_entity.type
_entity.pdbx_description
1 polymer ?
#
loop_
_entity_poly.entity_id
_entity_poly.type
_entity_poly.pdbx_seq_one_letter_code
_entity_poly.pdbx_strand_id
1 'polypeptide(L)'
;MRKRKAFRETVKGAKLSDDVTKENGDLIRKLLAHEGVDEAWYFNCNIYAKLKGGDGRRVKFDIDSDIEKKIKKRRSGSRKSDPSRGYETVTDSDSD
;
A
#
# COMPACT_ATOMS: atom_id res chain seq x y z
N MET A 1 -8.95 19.33 -12.78
CA MET A 1 -7.99 19.31 -11.65
C MET A 1 -6.62 19.80 -12.11
N ARG A 2 -6.28 21.07 -11.91
CA ARG A 2 -5.07 21.69 -12.50
C ARG A 2 -4.37 22.62 -11.48
N LYS A 3 -4.02 22.12 -10.30
CA LYS A 3 -3.28 22.90 -9.27
C LYS A 3 -2.29 22.08 -8.40
N ARG A 4 -1.87 20.88 -8.80
CA ARG A 4 -0.86 20.10 -8.03
C ARG A 4 0.59 20.32 -8.49
N LYS A 5 0.81 20.95 -9.64
CA LYS A 5 2.16 21.08 -10.24
C LYS A 5 2.97 22.26 -9.68
N ALA A 6 2.31 23.28 -9.11
CA ALA A 6 2.96 24.52 -8.68
C ALA A 6 3.63 24.47 -7.29
N PHE A 7 3.34 23.45 -6.46
CA PHE A 7 3.83 23.42 -5.07
C PHE A 7 5.26 22.85 -4.94
N ARG A 8 5.78 22.19 -5.98
CA ARG A 8 7.12 21.57 -5.95
C ARG A 8 8.27 22.56 -6.17
N GLU A 9 8.01 23.72 -6.76
CA GLU A 9 9.05 24.70 -7.09
C GLU A 9 9.30 25.75 -5.98
N THR A 10 8.33 25.98 -5.09
CA THR A 10 8.39 27.11 -4.15
C THR A 10 9.05 26.80 -2.81
N VAL A 11 9.21 25.52 -2.43
CA VAL A 11 9.76 25.17 -1.10
C VAL A 11 10.80 24.04 -1.23
N LYS A 12 12.05 24.42 -1.47
CA LYS A 12 13.20 23.51 -1.29
C LYS A 12 13.18 22.97 0.15
N GLY A 13 12.92 21.68 0.31
CA GLY A 13 12.92 21.00 1.60
C GLY A 13 11.55 20.81 2.27
N ALA A 14 10.45 21.22 1.65
CA ALA A 14 9.12 20.83 2.15
C ALA A 14 8.91 19.32 1.97
N LYS A 15 8.91 18.59 3.07
CA LYS A 15 8.38 17.23 3.09
C LYS A 15 6.86 17.33 3.11
N LEU A 16 6.22 16.93 2.02
CA LEU A 16 4.79 16.68 2.01
C LEU A 16 4.56 15.43 2.87
N SER A 17 4.34 15.63 4.17
CA SER A 17 3.90 14.57 5.07
C SER A 17 2.38 14.60 5.10
N ASP A 18 1.75 13.52 4.65
CA ASP A 18 0.34 13.31 4.95
C ASP A 18 0.20 13.01 6.45
N ASP A 19 -0.83 13.56 7.08
CA ASP A 19 -1.16 13.22 8.46
C ASP A 19 -1.61 11.75 8.55
N VAL A 20 -0.77 10.92 9.14
CA VAL A 20 -1.09 9.52 9.41
C VAL A 20 -1.90 9.47 10.70
N THR A 21 -3.15 9.05 10.62
CA THR A 21 -3.99 8.84 11.81
C THR A 21 -3.35 7.82 12.76
N LYS A 22 -3.68 7.89 14.05
CA LYS A 22 -3.16 6.93 15.06
C LYS A 22 -3.42 5.48 14.65
N GLU A 23 -4.63 5.21 14.16
CA GLU A 23 -5.05 3.89 13.67
C GLU A 23 -4.20 3.42 12.48
N ASN A 24 -3.91 4.33 11.55
CA ASN A 24 -3.05 4.02 10.41
C ASN A 24 -1.61 3.71 10.85
N GLY A 25 -1.09 4.46 11.82
CA GLY A 25 0.22 4.20 12.42
C GLY A 25 0.26 2.84 13.13
N ASP A 26 -0.79 2.51 13.89
CA ASP A 26 -0.90 1.22 14.59
C ASP A 26 -1.02 0.06 13.61
N LEU A 27 -1.73 0.23 12.48
CA LEU A 27 -1.79 -0.79 11.43
C LEU A 27 -0.42 -1.02 10.79
N ILE A 28 0.33 0.03 10.48
CA ILE A 28 1.70 -0.09 9.94
C ILE A 28 2.61 -0.83 10.93
N ARG A 29 2.54 -0.51 12.23
CA ARG A 29 3.30 -1.23 13.27
C ARG A 29 2.93 -2.71 13.33
N LYS A 30 1.63 -3.02 13.28
CA LYS A 30 1.14 -4.42 13.24
C LYS A 30 1.64 -5.16 11.99
N LEU A 31 1.63 -4.49 10.84
CA LEU A 31 2.14 -5.08 9.59
C LEU A 31 3.64 -5.35 9.68
N LEU A 32 4.45 -4.40 10.16
CA LEU A 32 5.89 -4.58 10.31
C LEU A 32 6.27 -5.64 11.36
N ALA A 33 5.43 -5.85 12.38
CA ALA A 33 5.63 -6.90 13.37
C ALA A 33 5.31 -8.31 12.83
N HIS A 34 4.60 -8.41 11.70
CA HIS A 34 4.18 -9.69 11.14
C HIS A 34 5.26 -10.30 10.25
N GLU A 35 5.69 -11.54 10.53
CA GLU A 35 6.81 -12.22 9.85
C GLU A 35 6.66 -12.34 8.32
N GLY A 36 5.43 -12.32 7.82
CA GLY A 36 5.09 -12.35 6.41
C GLY A 36 5.23 -11.01 5.66
N VAL A 37 5.61 -9.92 6.34
CA VAL A 37 5.75 -8.58 5.76
C VAL A 37 7.23 -8.17 5.78
N ASP A 38 7.67 -7.56 4.68
CA ASP A 38 9.03 -7.05 4.49
C ASP A 38 9.06 -5.54 4.78
N GLU A 39 8.13 -4.80 4.19
CA GLU A 39 8.03 -3.34 4.32
C GLU A 39 6.56 -2.94 4.40
N ALA A 40 6.24 -1.86 5.13
CA ALA A 40 4.92 -1.25 5.15
C ALA A 40 5.03 0.28 5.18
N TRP A 41 4.19 0.98 4.42
CA TRP A 41 4.18 2.43 4.34
C TRP A 41 2.80 2.99 4.05
N TYR A 42 2.62 4.26 4.40
CA TYR A 42 1.43 5.04 4.08
C TYR A 42 1.66 5.84 2.80
N PHE A 43 0.70 5.82 1.88
CA PHE A 43 0.73 6.62 0.66
C PHE A 43 -0.69 6.93 0.17
N ASN A 44 -0.97 8.20 -0.14
CA ASN A 44 -2.24 8.64 -0.74
C ASN A 44 -3.48 8.11 0.02
N CYS A 45 -3.50 8.30 1.34
CA CYS A 45 -4.57 7.84 2.22
C CYS A 45 -4.77 6.33 2.30
N ASN A 46 -3.78 5.54 1.89
CA ASN A 46 -3.85 4.08 1.91
C ASN A 46 -2.59 3.49 2.54
N ILE A 47 -2.74 2.33 3.17
CA ILE A 47 -1.61 1.58 3.75
C ILE A 47 -1.24 0.46 2.79
N TYR A 48 0.02 0.41 2.44
CA TYR A 48 0.59 -0.63 1.58
C TYR A 48 1.60 -1.44 2.38
N ALA A 49 1.67 -2.74 2.08
CA ALA A 49 2.75 -3.58 2.55
C ALA A 49 3.28 -4.48 1.44
N LYS A 50 4.59 -4.73 1.49
CA LYS A 50 5.30 -5.67 0.65
C LYS A 50 5.44 -6.98 1.43
N LEU A 51 4.98 -8.07 0.85
CA LEU A 51 5.03 -9.38 1.50
C LEU A 51 6.39 -10.06 1.28
N LYS A 52 6.89 -10.72 2.31
CA LYS A 52 8.14 -11.47 2.27
C LYS A 52 7.98 -12.73 1.43
N GLY A 53 8.83 -12.89 0.41
CA GLY A 53 8.81 -14.04 -0.50
C GLY A 53 7.71 -14.04 -1.57
N GLY A 54 7.04 -12.91 -1.82
CA GLY A 54 6.18 -12.73 -3.01
C GLY A 54 6.94 -12.12 -4.19
N ASP A 55 6.27 -11.99 -5.35
CA ASP A 55 6.80 -11.37 -6.59
C ASP A 55 7.10 -9.85 -6.46
N GLY A 56 7.36 -9.32 -5.26
CA GLY A 56 7.51 -7.87 -5.02
C GLY A 56 6.19 -7.09 -5.10
N ARG A 57 5.04 -7.77 -5.24
CA ARG A 57 3.73 -7.12 -5.31
C ARG A 57 3.35 -6.46 -3.99
N ARG A 58 2.85 -5.24 -4.11
CA ARG A 58 2.35 -4.42 -3.00
C ARG A 58 0.90 -4.81 -2.72
N VAL A 59 0.56 -4.98 -1.45
CA VAL A 59 -0.80 -5.29 -1.01
C VAL A 59 -1.33 -4.09 -0.23
N LYS A 60 -2.50 -3.61 -0.64
CA LYS A 60 -3.23 -2.58 0.08
C LYS A 60 -3.95 -3.19 1.29
N PHE A 61 -3.82 -2.55 2.45
CA PHE A 61 -4.54 -2.86 3.67
C PHE A 61 -5.46 -1.69 4.04
N ASP A 62 -6.66 -2.02 4.47
CA ASP A 62 -7.57 -1.08 5.11
C ASP A 62 -7.56 -1.34 6.62
N ILE A 63 -8.01 -0.38 7.42
CA ILE A 63 -8.03 -0.47 8.90
C ILE A 63 -8.78 -1.72 9.39
N ASP A 64 -9.88 -2.07 8.72
CA ASP A 64 -10.71 -3.23 9.06
C ASP A 64 -10.26 -4.54 8.39
N SER A 65 -9.14 -4.52 7.65
CA SER A 65 -8.65 -5.73 6.97
C SER A 65 -8.00 -6.70 7.97
N ASP A 66 -8.49 -7.94 7.97
CA ASP A 66 -7.81 -9.06 8.65
C ASP A 66 -6.48 -9.39 7.93
N ILE A 67 -5.37 -9.04 8.58
CA ILE A 67 -4.02 -9.13 8.01
C ILE A 67 -3.67 -10.58 7.68
N GLU A 68 -3.88 -11.49 8.62
CA GLU A 68 -3.50 -12.90 8.48
C GLU A 68 -4.27 -13.57 7.34
N LYS A 69 -5.59 -13.36 7.28
CA LYS A 69 -6.42 -13.91 6.20
C LYS A 69 -5.97 -13.40 4.83
N LYS A 70 -5.61 -12.12 4.73
CA LYS A 70 -5.21 -11.49 3.47
C LYS A 70 -3.84 -11.98 2.99
N ILE A 71 -2.88 -12.14 3.90
CA ILE A 71 -1.55 -12.70 3.60
C ILE A 71 -1.69 -14.18 3.20
N LYS A 72 -2.47 -14.97 3.95
CA LYS A 72 -2.71 -16.39 3.64
C LYS A 72 -3.36 -16.59 2.28
N LYS A 73 -4.39 -15.80 1.94
CA LYS A 73 -5.07 -15.82 0.63
C LYS A 73 -4.11 -15.55 -0.54
N ARG A 74 -3.13 -14.64 -0.34
CA ARG A 74 -2.10 -14.32 -1.35
C ARG A 74 -1.08 -15.45 -1.52
N ARG A 75 -0.65 -16.10 -0.43
CA ARG A 75 0.27 -17.25 -0.49
C ARG A 75 -0.39 -18.49 -1.10
N SER A 76 -1.69 -18.69 -0.88
CA SER A 76 -2.40 -19.89 -1.32
C SER A 76 -2.87 -19.86 -2.78
N GLY A 77 -2.41 -18.93 -3.62
CA GLY A 77 -2.63 -18.97 -5.07
C GLY A 77 -4.09 -18.98 -5.53
N SER A 78 -5.04 -18.53 -4.70
CA SER A 78 -6.45 -18.50 -5.09
C SER A 78 -6.73 -17.28 -5.98
N ARG A 79 -6.53 -17.45 -7.29
CA ARG A 79 -7.14 -16.61 -8.33
C ARG A 79 -8.65 -16.82 -8.30
N LYS A 80 -9.34 -16.27 -7.31
CA LYS A 80 -10.73 -15.87 -7.47
C LYS A 80 -10.76 -14.39 -7.18
N SER A 81 -10.76 -13.63 -8.28
CA SER A 81 -11.10 -12.21 -8.33
C SER A 81 -12.33 -12.00 -7.47
N ASP A 82 -12.14 -11.29 -6.35
CA ASP A 82 -13.23 -10.78 -5.55
C ASP A 82 -13.91 -9.69 -6.38
N PRO A 83 -15.15 -9.87 -6.88
CA PRO A 83 -15.78 -8.91 -7.79
C PRO A 83 -16.22 -7.63 -7.07
N SER A 84 -15.97 -7.50 -5.76
CA SER A 84 -16.44 -6.39 -4.94
C SER A 84 -15.43 -5.24 -4.77
N ARG A 85 -14.23 -5.30 -5.33
CA ARG A 85 -13.27 -4.18 -5.27
C ARG A 85 -12.32 -4.18 -6.45
N GLY A 86 -12.62 -3.33 -7.43
CA GLY A 86 -11.76 -3.06 -8.58
C GLY A 86 -10.36 -2.66 -8.12
N TYR A 87 -9.40 -3.54 -8.32
CA TYR A 87 -7.98 -3.22 -8.21
C TYR A 87 -7.43 -3.12 -9.63
N GLU A 88 -7.09 -1.91 -10.07
CA GLU A 88 -6.30 -1.72 -11.27
C GLU A 88 -4.87 -2.18 -10.95
N THR A 89 -4.44 -3.24 -11.61
CA THR A 89 -3.02 -3.58 -11.69
C THR A 89 -2.36 -2.56 -12.58
N VAL A 90 -1.68 -1.56 -11.99
CA VAL A 90 -0.77 -0.70 -12.75
C VAL A 90 0.46 -1.55 -13.08
N THR A 91 0.48 -2.08 -14.30
CA THR A 91 1.68 -2.61 -14.93
C THR A 91 2.42 -1.44 -15.55
N ASP A 92 3.60 -1.10 -15.04
CA ASP A 92 4.54 -0.24 -15.75
C ASP A 92 5.09 -1.06 -16.92
N SER A 93 4.35 -1.04 -18.03
CA SER A 93 4.81 -1.48 -19.34
C SER A 93 5.27 -0.25 -20.10
N ASP A 94 6.49 0.22 -19.84
CA ASP A 94 7.17 1.11 -20.77
C ASP A 94 7.95 0.24 -21.77
N SER A 95 7.39 0.17 -22.98
CA SER A 95 8.07 -0.16 -24.23
C SER A 95 8.71 1.13 -24.77
N ASP A 96 10.03 1.14 -24.95
CA ASP A 96 10.73 1.27 -26.24
C ASP A 96 12.25 1.11 -26.01
#